data_AF-A0A2E8GZD5-F1
#
_entry.id   AF-A0A2E8GZD5-F1
#
_cell.length_a   1.000
_cell.length_b   1.000
_cell.length_c   1.000
_cell.angle_alpha   90.00
_cell.angle_beta   90.00
_cell.angle_gamma   90.00
#
_symmetry.space_group_name_H-M   'P 1'
#
loop_
_entity.id
_entity.type
_entity.pdbx_description
1 polymer ?
#
loop_
_entity_poly.entity_id
_entity_poly.type
_entity_poly.pdbx_seq_one_letter_code
_entity_poly.pdbx_strand_id
1 'polypeptide(L)'
;MGCTAPVFEVCDLRCLVLAGGYGTRLGTLTLDQSKVLLPVAGRPVVDYLLDRVVELPELRDIVVVTNQRFHTDFVEWASEHRRDVPVRVLNDGTTSAEDRLGAVGDVLFGIENAEIDDDLLVVAGDNICDFDLRKMDALLQTKGSSVALYDVGDVQAATKFNNLGLDADDRILSFEEKPANPTSSLVAVAIYMFRRAELGLFQRYRDEGHDLDVIGGFVQWAHREAPLYACVFGGHWWDIGDPEIYAEVNAYFGGSADSG
;
A
#
# COMPACT_ATOMS: atom_id res chain seq x y z
N MET A 1 -15.86 24.39 28.58
CA MET A 1 -14.62 24.31 27.77
C MET A 1 -15.02 23.69 26.44
N GLY A 2 -15.12 24.51 25.39
CA GLY A 2 -15.47 24.01 24.06
C GLY A 2 -14.24 23.35 23.46
N CYS A 3 -14.26 22.02 23.35
CA CYS A 3 -13.29 21.30 22.53
C CYS A 3 -13.77 21.46 21.08
N THR A 4 -13.30 22.49 20.39
CA THR A 4 -13.45 22.56 18.93
C THR A 4 -12.58 21.46 18.36
N ALA A 5 -13.21 20.45 17.76
CA ALA A 5 -12.51 19.44 16.97
C ALA A 5 -11.62 20.15 15.94
N PRO A 6 -10.41 19.64 15.66
CA PRO A 6 -9.56 20.19 14.61
C PRO A 6 -10.36 20.27 13.31
N VAL A 7 -10.43 21.48 12.75
CA VAL A 7 -10.99 21.70 11.42
C VAL A 7 -9.89 21.32 10.44
N PHE A 8 -9.98 20.12 9.87
CA PHE A 8 -9.07 19.69 8.84
C PHE A 8 -9.47 20.39 7.52
N GLU A 9 -8.52 21.09 6.91
CA GLU A 9 -8.66 21.64 5.57
C GLU A 9 -8.79 20.45 4.60
N VAL A 10 -9.84 20.43 3.77
CA VAL A 10 -10.01 19.39 2.73
C VAL A 10 -8.87 19.58 1.73
N CYS A 11 -7.91 18.65 1.74
CA CYS A 11 -6.81 18.60 0.80
C CYS A 11 -7.12 17.52 -0.24
N ASP A 12 -6.66 17.70 -1.47
CA ASP A 12 -6.71 16.64 -2.48
C ASP A 12 -5.95 15.39 -1.95
N LEU A 13 -6.32 14.20 -2.42
CA LEU A 13 -5.65 12.94 -2.12
C LEU A 13 -4.93 12.42 -3.37
N ARG A 14 -3.66 12.05 -3.24
CA ARG A 14 -2.94 11.30 -4.29
C ARG A 14 -2.69 9.88 -3.87
N CYS A 15 -2.80 8.94 -4.82
CA CYS A 15 -2.44 7.55 -4.60
C CYS A 15 -1.04 7.27 -5.16
N LEU A 16 -0.15 6.73 -4.35
CA LEU A 16 1.15 6.22 -4.75
C LEU A 16 1.15 4.69 -4.69
N VAL A 17 1.31 4.06 -5.85
CA VAL A 17 1.40 2.60 -6.00
C VAL A 17 2.87 2.20 -6.03
N LEU A 18 3.27 1.37 -5.06
CA LEU A 18 4.61 0.79 -5.00
C LEU A 18 4.68 -0.43 -5.92
N ALA A 19 5.50 -0.32 -6.97
CA ALA A 19 5.66 -1.35 -7.99
C ALA A 19 7.14 -1.61 -8.38
N GLY A 20 8.11 -1.06 -7.64
CA GLY A 20 9.56 -1.22 -7.87
C GLY A 20 10.14 -2.61 -7.57
N GLY A 21 9.34 -3.53 -7.01
CA GLY A 21 9.81 -4.86 -6.61
C GLY A 21 10.20 -5.79 -7.77
N TYR A 22 11.34 -6.47 -7.64
CA TYR A 22 11.88 -7.42 -8.63
C TYR A 22 11.27 -8.84 -8.58
N GLY A 23 10.30 -9.09 -7.69
CA GLY A 23 9.48 -10.31 -7.72
C GLY A 23 10.24 -11.64 -7.54
N THR A 24 11.36 -11.69 -6.82
CA THR A 24 12.28 -12.85 -6.79
C THR A 24 11.70 -14.16 -6.21
N ARG A 25 10.54 -14.12 -5.56
CA ARG A 25 9.90 -15.28 -4.89
C ARG A 25 8.98 -16.11 -5.79
N LEU A 26 8.44 -15.52 -6.86
CA LEU A 26 7.50 -16.20 -7.78
C LEU A 26 8.20 -16.96 -8.92
N GLY A 27 9.53 -17.10 -8.86
CA GLY A 27 10.31 -17.92 -9.78
C GLY A 27 10.16 -17.49 -11.23
N THR A 28 9.74 -18.42 -12.09
CA THR A 28 9.64 -18.19 -13.55
C THR A 28 8.54 -17.21 -13.94
N LEU A 29 7.52 -17.01 -13.09
CA LEU A 29 6.38 -16.12 -13.39
C LEU A 29 6.81 -14.65 -13.48
N THR A 30 7.84 -14.27 -12.72
CA THR A 30 8.33 -12.89 -12.61
C THR A 30 9.69 -12.70 -13.26
N LEU A 31 10.11 -13.65 -14.12
CA LEU A 31 11.36 -13.49 -14.87
C LEU A 31 11.28 -12.31 -15.81
N ASP A 32 10.21 -12.20 -16.59
CA ASP A 32 10.12 -11.20 -17.66
C ASP A 32 8.95 -10.21 -17.45
N GLN A 33 8.25 -10.30 -16.30
CA GLN A 33 7.11 -9.43 -15.98
C GLN A 33 7.06 -9.08 -14.49
N SER A 34 6.64 -7.85 -14.18
CA SER A 34 6.37 -7.44 -12.79
C SER A 34 5.19 -8.22 -12.21
N LYS A 35 5.31 -8.64 -10.94
CA LYS A 35 4.21 -9.31 -10.21
C LYS A 35 2.91 -8.48 -10.18
N VAL A 36 3.06 -7.15 -10.16
CA VAL A 36 1.97 -6.17 -10.11
C VAL A 36 1.16 -6.17 -11.42
N LEU A 37 1.78 -6.58 -12.54
CA LEU A 37 1.15 -6.68 -13.85
C LEU A 37 0.78 -8.13 -14.23
N LEU A 38 1.04 -9.11 -13.36
CA LEU A 38 0.65 -10.49 -13.63
C LEU A 38 -0.87 -10.60 -13.82
N PRO A 39 -1.35 -11.44 -14.75
CA PRO A 39 -2.77 -11.58 -15.01
C PRO A 39 -3.43 -12.52 -13.99
N VAL A 40 -4.34 -12.00 -13.18
CA VAL A 40 -5.33 -12.77 -12.43
C VAL A 40 -6.64 -12.76 -13.21
N ALA A 41 -7.15 -13.94 -13.58
CA ALA A 41 -8.39 -14.07 -14.36
C ALA A 41 -8.48 -13.13 -15.58
N GLY A 42 -7.35 -12.91 -16.26
CA GLY A 42 -7.25 -12.07 -17.46
C GLY A 42 -7.07 -10.57 -17.21
N ARG A 43 -6.95 -10.13 -15.95
CA ARG A 43 -6.71 -8.73 -15.57
C ARG A 43 -5.42 -8.58 -14.76
N PRO A 44 -4.62 -7.52 -14.95
CA PRO A 44 -3.47 -7.22 -14.10
C PRO A 44 -3.82 -7.18 -12.61
N VAL A 45 -2.96 -7.71 -11.74
CA VAL A 45 -3.12 -7.68 -10.27
C VAL A 45 -3.46 -6.27 -9.77
N VAL A 46 -2.72 -5.25 -10.22
CA VAL A 46 -2.92 -3.85 -9.81
C VAL A 46 -4.32 -3.31 -10.09
N ASP A 47 -5.01 -3.81 -11.11
CA ASP A 47 -6.33 -3.29 -11.47
C ASP A 47 -7.38 -3.60 -10.42
N TYR A 48 -7.26 -4.74 -9.72
CA TYR A 48 -8.19 -5.10 -8.64
C TYR A 48 -8.10 -4.12 -7.47
N LEU A 49 -6.88 -3.70 -7.13
CA LEU A 49 -6.62 -2.68 -6.11
C LEU A 49 -7.10 -1.30 -6.58
N LEU A 50 -6.79 -0.93 -7.83
CA LEU A 50 -7.16 0.38 -8.34
C LEU A 50 -8.68 0.54 -8.50
N ASP A 51 -9.43 -0.53 -8.73
CA ASP A 51 -10.90 -0.49 -8.71
C ASP A 51 -11.44 -0.01 -7.34
N ARG A 52 -10.73 -0.29 -6.23
CA ARG A 52 -11.08 0.25 -4.90
C ARG A 52 -10.58 1.67 -4.70
N VAL A 53 -9.37 1.98 -5.20
CA VAL A 53 -8.76 3.31 -5.06
C VAL A 53 -9.59 4.38 -5.76
N VAL A 54 -10.08 4.12 -6.98
CA VAL A 54 -10.86 5.12 -7.75
C VAL A 54 -12.25 5.42 -7.17
N GLU A 55 -12.70 4.65 -6.16
CA GLU A 55 -13.94 4.93 -5.43
C GLU A 55 -13.77 6.04 -4.37
N LEU A 56 -12.52 6.51 -4.14
CA LEU A 56 -12.22 7.57 -3.17
C LEU A 56 -12.62 8.94 -3.73
N PRO A 57 -13.41 9.74 -2.98
CA PRO A 57 -13.99 10.99 -3.50
C PRO A 57 -12.96 12.09 -3.74
N GLU A 58 -11.92 12.17 -2.90
CA GLU A 58 -10.88 13.21 -2.97
C GLU A 58 -9.69 12.80 -3.85
N LEU A 59 -9.76 11.64 -4.54
CA LEU A 59 -8.65 11.14 -5.36
C LEU A 59 -8.43 12.02 -6.59
N ARG A 60 -7.24 12.60 -6.67
CA ARG A 60 -6.81 13.47 -7.76
C ARG A 60 -6.13 12.72 -8.90
N ASP A 61 -5.12 11.94 -8.57
CA ASP A 61 -4.36 11.13 -9.53
C ASP A 61 -3.69 9.92 -8.86
N ILE A 62 -3.21 9.02 -9.70
CA ILE A 62 -2.45 7.82 -9.31
C ILE A 62 -1.04 7.96 -9.86
N VAL A 63 -0.05 7.77 -9.00
CA VAL A 63 1.36 7.73 -9.34
C VAL A 63 1.86 6.31 -9.09
N VAL A 64 2.39 5.65 -10.11
CA VAL A 64 3.00 4.32 -10.00
C VAL A 64 4.51 4.50 -10.02
N VAL A 65 5.21 4.01 -8.99
CA VAL A 65 6.68 4.00 -8.95
C VAL A 65 7.15 2.59 -9.26
N THR A 66 7.95 2.45 -10.32
CA THR A 66 8.51 1.18 -10.78
C THR A 66 10.00 1.34 -11.13
N ASN A 67 10.69 0.21 -11.26
CA ASN A 67 12.08 0.18 -11.67
C ASN A 67 12.29 0.29 -13.18
N GLN A 68 13.54 0.49 -13.60
CA GLN A 68 13.95 0.66 -15.00
C GLN A 68 13.58 -0.54 -15.86
N ARG A 69 13.58 -1.74 -15.28
CA ARG A 69 13.33 -2.99 -16.00
C ARG A 69 11.88 -3.10 -16.46
N PHE A 70 10.91 -2.80 -15.59
CA PHE A 70 9.48 -2.95 -15.88
C PHE A 70 8.79 -1.65 -16.29
N HIS A 71 9.51 -0.52 -16.29
CA HIS A 71 8.93 0.79 -16.59
C HIS A 71 8.13 0.84 -17.91
N THR A 72 8.67 0.26 -18.99
CA THR A 72 7.98 0.24 -20.29
C THR A 72 6.64 -0.48 -20.21
N ASP A 73 6.58 -1.62 -19.52
CA ASP A 73 5.36 -2.43 -19.38
C ASP A 73 4.27 -1.66 -18.60
N PHE A 74 4.67 -0.91 -17.56
CA PHE A 74 3.74 -0.05 -16.83
C PHE A 74 3.25 1.14 -17.65
N VAL A 75 4.11 1.73 -18.48
CA VAL A 75 3.71 2.82 -19.39
C VAL A 75 2.70 2.30 -20.42
N GLU A 76 2.92 1.11 -20.99
CA GLU A 76 1.99 0.46 -21.90
C GLU A 76 0.66 0.17 -21.20
N TRP A 77 0.70 -0.50 -20.04
CA TRP A 77 -0.49 -0.77 -19.21
C TRP A 77 -1.30 0.50 -18.92
N ALA A 78 -0.66 1.58 -18.48
CA ALA A 78 -1.33 2.85 -18.17
C ALA A 78 -1.95 3.51 -19.41
N SER A 79 -1.38 3.28 -20.61
CA SER A 79 -1.90 3.82 -21.86
C SER A 79 -3.14 3.08 -22.37
N GLU A 80 -3.20 1.77 -22.15
CA GLU A 80 -4.31 0.89 -22.55
C GLU A 80 -5.49 1.00 -21.59
N HIS A 81 -5.22 1.16 -20.29
CA HIS A 81 -6.23 1.19 -19.23
C HIS A 81 -6.63 2.65 -18.93
N ARG A 82 -7.31 3.29 -19.89
CA ARG A 82 -7.86 4.64 -19.66
C ARG A 82 -8.87 4.63 -18.52
N ARG A 83 -8.46 5.19 -17.39
CA ARG A 83 -9.30 5.46 -16.22
C ARG A 83 -9.73 6.93 -16.24
N ASP A 84 -10.83 7.23 -15.56
CA ASP A 84 -11.30 8.61 -15.37
C ASP A 84 -10.32 9.44 -14.51
N VAL A 85 -9.47 8.75 -13.74
CA VAL A 85 -8.40 9.33 -12.92
C VAL A 85 -7.07 9.24 -13.67
N PRO A 86 -6.29 10.34 -13.78
CA PRO A 86 -4.98 10.32 -14.42
C PRO A 86 -4.01 9.34 -13.73
N VAL A 87 -3.23 8.63 -14.54
CA VAL A 87 -2.17 7.73 -14.07
C VAL A 87 -0.82 8.22 -14.59
N ARG A 88 0.15 8.40 -13.69
CA ARG A 88 1.54 8.72 -14.02
C ARG A 88 2.43 7.56 -13.60
N VAL A 89 3.35 7.16 -14.48
CA VAL A 89 4.34 6.12 -14.18
C VAL A 89 5.70 6.78 -14.04
N LEU A 90 6.35 6.55 -12.90
CA LEU A 90 7.68 7.04 -12.60
C LEU A 90 8.68 5.87 -12.60
N ASN A 91 9.84 6.12 -13.19
CA ASN A 91 10.98 5.20 -13.19
C ASN A 91 11.97 5.62 -12.10
N ASP A 92 12.15 4.80 -11.08
CA ASP A 92 13.10 5.04 -9.98
C ASP A 92 14.58 4.94 -10.41
N GLY A 93 14.84 4.46 -11.63
CA GLY A 93 16.16 4.33 -12.23
C GLY A 93 16.99 3.12 -11.77
N THR A 94 16.48 2.34 -10.82
CA THR A 94 17.12 1.11 -10.33
C THR A 94 17.03 0.01 -11.38
N THR A 95 18.06 -0.82 -11.45
CA THR A 95 18.19 -1.83 -12.53
C THR A 95 18.23 -3.27 -12.03
N SER A 96 18.37 -3.46 -10.72
CA SER A 96 18.55 -4.75 -10.03
C SER A 96 17.96 -4.74 -8.61
N ALA A 97 17.93 -5.91 -7.97
CA ALA A 97 17.49 -5.98 -6.58
C ALA A 97 18.54 -5.40 -5.61
N GLU A 98 19.80 -5.31 -6.04
CA GLU A 98 20.92 -4.84 -5.25
C GLU A 98 21.00 -3.31 -5.16
N ASP A 99 20.53 -2.59 -6.18
CA ASP A 99 20.50 -1.12 -6.25
C ASP A 99 19.11 -0.53 -5.99
N ARG A 100 18.12 -1.34 -5.56
CA ARG A 100 16.76 -0.87 -5.23
C ARG A 100 16.77 0.23 -4.17
N LEU A 101 15.79 1.14 -4.25
CA LEU A 101 15.59 2.17 -3.22
C LEU A 101 14.92 1.64 -1.94
N GLY A 102 14.18 0.54 -2.08
CA GLY A 102 13.33 -0.01 -1.02
C GLY A 102 11.94 0.61 -1.00
N ALA A 103 10.98 -0.01 -0.33
CA ALA A 103 9.58 0.46 -0.34
C ALA A 103 9.43 1.90 0.19
N VAL A 104 10.15 2.26 1.25
CA VAL A 104 10.16 3.62 1.81
C VAL A 104 10.92 4.57 0.88
N GLY A 105 11.99 4.09 0.23
CA GLY A 105 12.72 4.83 -0.79
C GLY A 105 11.86 5.19 -2.00
N ASP A 106 11.04 4.25 -2.47
CA ASP A 106 10.07 4.47 -3.55
C ASP A 106 8.98 5.46 -3.14
N VAL A 107 8.55 5.45 -1.87
CA VAL A 107 7.63 6.48 -1.34
C VAL A 107 8.27 7.87 -1.45
N LEU A 108 9.49 8.03 -0.96
CA LEU A 108 10.23 9.29 -1.03
C LEU A 108 10.44 9.74 -2.46
N PHE A 109 10.91 8.83 -3.32
CA PHE A 109 11.11 9.09 -4.73
C PHE A 109 9.81 9.57 -5.40
N GLY A 110 8.68 8.91 -5.11
CA GLY A 110 7.36 9.29 -5.59
C GLY A 110 6.92 10.68 -5.12
N ILE A 111 7.07 10.98 -3.83
CA ILE A 111 6.74 12.29 -3.26
C ILE A 111 7.56 13.40 -3.95
N GLU A 112 8.87 13.21 -4.07
CA GLU A 112 9.80 14.19 -4.65
C GLU A 112 9.54 14.38 -6.15
N ASN A 113 9.41 13.31 -6.94
CA ASN A 113 9.37 13.38 -8.40
C ASN A 113 7.96 13.61 -8.97
N ALA A 114 6.90 13.32 -8.22
CA ALA A 114 5.54 13.70 -8.59
C ALA A 114 5.09 15.04 -7.97
N GLU A 115 5.95 15.70 -7.20
CA GLU A 115 5.67 16.95 -6.48
C GLU A 115 4.39 16.81 -5.65
N ILE A 116 4.35 15.79 -4.78
CA ILE A 116 3.20 15.52 -3.92
C ILE A 116 3.28 16.44 -2.70
N ASP A 117 2.30 17.34 -2.57
CA ASP A 117 2.07 18.21 -1.41
C ASP A 117 0.61 18.07 -0.89
N ASP A 118 0.01 16.93 -1.24
CA ASP A 118 -1.38 16.54 -0.99
C ASP A 118 -1.42 15.49 0.13
N ASP A 119 -2.62 15.11 0.61
CA ASP A 119 -2.73 13.91 1.43
C ASP A 119 -2.35 12.68 0.56
N LEU A 120 -1.79 11.63 1.17
CA LEU A 120 -1.16 10.54 0.43
C LEU A 120 -1.72 9.17 0.83
N LEU A 121 -2.28 8.46 -0.12
CA LEU A 121 -2.55 7.03 -0.03
C LEU A 121 -1.35 6.27 -0.61
N VAL A 122 -0.68 5.45 0.19
CA VAL A 122 0.37 4.54 -0.26
C VAL A 122 -0.18 3.12 -0.30
N VAL A 123 -0.05 2.44 -1.43
CA VAL A 123 -0.49 1.05 -1.59
C VAL A 123 0.59 0.21 -2.26
N ALA A 124 0.75 -1.04 -1.82
CA ALA A 124 1.59 -2.01 -2.52
C ALA A 124 0.80 -2.64 -3.70
N GLY A 125 1.33 -2.51 -4.92
CA GLY A 125 0.59 -2.84 -6.15
C GLY A 125 0.31 -4.33 -6.37
N ASP A 126 0.87 -5.20 -5.55
CA ASP A 126 0.69 -6.65 -5.54
C ASP A 126 -0.41 -7.13 -4.58
N ASN A 127 -1.10 -6.21 -3.90
CA ASN A 127 -2.19 -6.53 -3.00
C ASN A 127 -3.53 -6.52 -3.75
N ILE A 128 -4.38 -7.51 -3.48
CA ILE A 128 -5.77 -7.58 -3.97
C ILE A 128 -6.69 -7.57 -2.75
N CYS A 129 -7.70 -6.69 -2.76
CA CYS A 129 -8.70 -6.64 -1.71
C CYS A 129 -10.08 -6.15 -2.19
N ASP A 130 -11.11 -6.39 -1.39
CA ASP A 130 -12.48 -5.88 -1.58
C ASP A 130 -12.84 -4.77 -0.57
N PHE A 131 -11.82 -4.11 -0.01
CA PHE A 131 -11.96 -3.13 1.05
C PHE A 131 -12.64 -1.83 0.57
N ASP A 132 -13.55 -1.31 1.39
CA ASP A 132 -14.11 0.02 1.21
C ASP A 132 -13.15 1.10 1.77
N LEU A 133 -12.19 1.52 0.95
CA LEU A 133 -11.13 2.46 1.35
C LEU A 133 -11.67 3.84 1.76
N ARG A 134 -12.93 4.19 1.47
CA ARG A 134 -13.57 5.43 1.95
C ARG A 134 -13.62 5.50 3.47
N LYS A 135 -13.53 4.36 4.16
CA LYS A 135 -13.38 4.32 5.63
C LYS A 135 -12.07 4.94 6.10
N MET A 136 -10.97 4.75 5.36
CA MET A 136 -9.68 5.38 5.68
C MET A 136 -9.71 6.87 5.38
N ASP A 137 -10.35 7.29 4.29
CA ASP A 137 -10.55 8.72 3.99
C ASP A 137 -11.37 9.41 5.11
N ALA A 138 -12.48 8.81 5.54
CA ALA A 138 -13.24 9.32 6.69
C ALA A 138 -12.41 9.37 7.98
N LEU A 139 -11.54 8.39 8.22
CA LEU A 139 -10.65 8.35 9.37
C LEU A 139 -9.58 9.44 9.28
N LEU A 140 -9.04 9.69 8.08
CA LEU A 140 -8.12 10.77 7.79
C LEU A 140 -8.77 12.11 8.17
N GLN A 141 -10.02 12.35 7.73
CA GLN A 141 -10.79 13.57 8.01
C GLN A 141 -11.22 13.75 9.47
N THR A 142 -11.23 12.70 10.28
CA THR A 142 -11.76 12.78 11.67
C THR A 142 -10.70 12.60 12.75
N LYS A 143 -9.69 11.76 12.50
CA LYS A 143 -8.63 11.44 13.48
C LYS A 143 -7.24 11.77 12.95
N GLY A 144 -6.90 11.35 11.72
CA GLY A 144 -5.59 11.54 11.13
C GLY A 144 -5.12 10.31 10.36
N SER A 145 -3.82 10.23 10.10
CA SER A 145 -3.21 9.18 9.29
C SER A 145 -3.48 7.79 9.84
N SER A 146 -3.61 6.83 8.93
CA SER A 146 -4.07 5.50 9.28
C SER A 146 -3.42 4.37 8.48
N VAL A 147 -3.50 3.18 9.06
CA VAL A 147 -3.00 1.93 8.52
C VAL A 147 -4.18 0.98 8.33
N ALA A 148 -4.33 0.40 7.14
CA ALA A 148 -5.31 -0.65 6.91
C ALA A 148 -4.87 -1.94 7.61
N LEU A 149 -5.77 -2.56 8.35
CA LEU A 149 -5.56 -3.82 9.02
C LEU A 149 -6.50 -4.90 8.51
N TYR A 150 -6.02 -6.13 8.53
CA TYR A 150 -6.79 -7.32 8.21
C TYR A 150 -6.57 -8.39 9.28
N ASP A 151 -7.65 -9.11 9.61
CA ASP A 151 -7.57 -10.26 10.52
C ASP A 151 -7.27 -11.53 9.72
N VAL A 152 -6.03 -12.04 9.83
CA VAL A 152 -5.64 -13.28 9.14
C VAL A 152 -6.20 -14.54 9.83
N GLY A 153 -6.97 -14.40 10.90
CA GLY A 153 -7.67 -15.48 11.60
C GLY A 153 -6.76 -16.40 12.44
N ASP A 154 -5.45 -16.35 12.23
CA ASP A 154 -4.45 -17.11 12.98
C ASP A 154 -3.31 -16.19 13.46
N VAL A 155 -3.12 -16.15 14.78
CA VAL A 155 -2.04 -15.39 15.42
C VAL A 155 -0.67 -15.86 14.92
N GLN A 156 -0.47 -17.15 14.64
CA GLN A 156 0.82 -17.64 14.15
C GLN A 156 1.12 -17.18 12.72
N ALA A 157 0.09 -16.99 11.89
CA ALA A 157 0.26 -16.43 10.55
C ALA A 157 0.80 -14.99 10.59
N ALA A 158 0.52 -14.22 11.65
CA ALA A 158 1.00 -12.85 11.82
C ALA A 158 2.54 -12.73 11.95
N THR A 159 3.25 -13.82 12.24
CA THR A 159 4.74 -13.84 12.25
C THR A 159 5.37 -13.43 10.91
N LYS A 160 4.64 -13.61 9.80
CA LYS A 160 5.11 -13.23 8.45
C LYS A 160 4.88 -11.75 8.12
N PHE A 161 4.08 -11.07 8.93
CA PHE A 161 3.61 -9.71 8.70
C PHE A 161 4.06 -8.82 9.85
N ASN A 162 3.14 -8.10 10.49
CA ASN A 162 3.40 -7.25 11.64
C ASN A 162 2.34 -7.53 12.71
N ASN A 163 2.66 -7.22 13.95
CA ASN A 163 1.73 -7.29 15.07
C ASN A 163 1.66 -5.94 15.77
N LEU A 164 0.47 -5.57 16.20
CA LEU A 164 0.18 -4.23 16.66
C LEU A 164 -0.80 -4.24 17.82
N GLY A 165 -0.65 -3.23 18.68
CA GLY A 165 -1.50 -2.99 19.83
C GLY A 165 -2.25 -1.68 19.63
N LEU A 166 -3.56 -1.70 19.91
CA LEU A 166 -4.46 -0.56 19.74
C LEU A 166 -5.01 -0.11 21.09
N ASP A 167 -5.27 1.18 21.25
CA ASP A 167 -6.12 1.68 22.32
C ASP A 167 -7.62 1.60 21.97
N ALA A 168 -8.47 2.11 22.86
CA ALA A 168 -9.93 2.09 22.68
C ALA A 168 -10.43 2.99 21.53
N ASP A 169 -9.59 3.89 21.02
CA ASP A 169 -9.88 4.80 19.92
C ASP A 169 -9.14 4.40 18.63
N ASP A 170 -8.72 3.14 18.52
CA ASP A 170 -7.98 2.57 17.39
C ASP A 170 -6.61 3.22 17.13
N ARG A 171 -6.05 3.95 18.09
CA ARG A 171 -4.69 4.49 17.95
C ARG A 171 -3.66 3.39 18.15
N ILE A 172 -2.64 3.37 17.31
CA ILE A 172 -1.53 2.43 17.39
C ILE A 172 -0.64 2.78 18.60
N LEU A 173 -0.60 1.88 19.58
CA LEU A 173 0.25 1.96 20.77
C LEU A 173 1.59 1.24 20.55
N SER A 174 1.57 0.15 19.79
CA SER A 174 2.75 -0.63 19.45
C SER A 174 2.61 -1.18 18.04
N PHE A 175 3.72 -1.26 17.32
CA PHE A 175 3.82 -1.89 16.02
C PHE A 175 5.17 -2.62 15.97
N GLU A 176 5.15 -3.90 15.64
CA GLU A 176 6.33 -4.75 15.52
C GLU A 176 6.31 -5.46 14.17
N GLU A 177 7.32 -5.19 13.34
CA GLU A 177 7.52 -5.87 12.06
C GLU A 177 8.08 -7.28 12.29
N LYS A 178 7.39 -8.29 11.77
CA LYS A 178 7.74 -9.73 11.81
C LYS A 178 8.13 -10.21 13.21
N PRO A 179 7.22 -10.09 14.19
CA PRO A 179 7.48 -10.48 15.56
C PRO A 179 7.70 -12.00 15.65
N ALA A 180 8.63 -12.41 16.52
CA ALA A 180 8.82 -13.82 16.82
C ALA A 180 7.62 -14.43 17.60
N ASN A 181 6.90 -13.60 18.37
CA ASN A 181 5.77 -14.02 19.21
C ASN A 181 4.60 -13.02 19.07
N PRO A 182 3.82 -13.06 17.98
CA PRO A 182 2.68 -12.18 17.80
C PRO A 182 1.60 -12.41 18.87
N THR A 183 0.91 -11.34 19.25
CA THR A 183 -0.14 -11.34 20.28
C THR A 183 -1.55 -11.18 19.72
N SER A 184 -1.69 -10.93 18.42
CA SER A 184 -2.96 -10.71 17.70
C SER A 184 -2.83 -11.22 16.26
N SER A 185 -3.96 -11.59 15.66
CA SER A 185 -4.09 -11.96 14.25
C SER A 185 -4.32 -10.76 13.34
N LEU A 186 -4.42 -9.54 13.89
CA LEU A 186 -4.47 -8.32 13.09
C LEU A 186 -3.09 -7.98 12.53
N VAL A 187 -3.04 -7.79 11.21
CA VAL A 187 -1.84 -7.42 10.46
C VAL A 187 -2.13 -6.24 9.55
N ALA A 188 -1.16 -5.37 9.35
CA ALA A 188 -1.18 -4.30 8.36
C ALA A 188 -0.87 -4.86 6.97
N VAL A 189 -1.65 -4.42 5.99
CA VAL A 189 -1.73 -4.99 4.64
C VAL A 189 -1.17 -4.07 3.56
N ALA A 190 -0.10 -3.33 3.90
CA ALA A 190 0.61 -2.43 3.01
C ALA A 190 -0.27 -1.38 2.30
N ILE A 191 -1.35 -0.96 2.95
CA ILE A 191 -2.22 0.15 2.55
C ILE A 191 -2.19 1.17 3.70
N TYR A 192 -1.72 2.37 3.40
CA TYR A 192 -1.49 3.43 4.37
C TYR A 192 -2.03 4.75 3.85
N MET A 193 -2.61 5.57 4.71
CA MET A 193 -3.10 6.89 4.33
C MET A 193 -2.52 7.93 5.27
N PHE A 194 -1.79 8.90 4.73
CA PHE A 194 -1.04 9.90 5.46
C PHE A 194 -1.54 11.31 5.17
N ARG A 195 -1.55 12.15 6.21
CA ARG A 195 -1.73 13.59 6.08
C ARG A 195 -0.52 14.23 5.42
N ARG A 196 -0.73 15.25 4.59
CA ARG A 196 0.34 16.05 3.96
C ARG A 196 1.39 16.53 4.97
N ALA A 197 0.93 16.92 6.16
CA ALA A 197 1.77 17.45 7.23
C ALA A 197 2.77 16.42 7.80
N GLU A 198 2.53 15.13 7.53
CA GLU A 198 3.33 14.01 8.03
C GLU A 198 4.25 13.43 6.96
N LEU A 199 4.17 13.87 5.70
CA LEU A 199 5.03 13.35 4.63
C LEU A 199 6.52 13.63 4.88
N GLY A 200 6.85 14.69 5.61
CA GLY A 200 8.20 14.98 6.07
C GLY A 200 8.80 13.90 6.99
N LEU A 201 7.98 13.01 7.56
CA LEU A 201 8.45 11.88 8.36
C LEU A 201 9.25 10.87 7.52
N PHE A 202 8.88 10.65 6.26
CA PHE A 202 9.65 9.77 5.38
C PHE A 202 11.08 10.29 5.20
N GLN A 203 11.22 11.60 5.00
CA GLN A 203 12.51 12.26 4.82
C GLN A 203 13.37 12.12 6.07
N ARG A 204 12.76 12.38 7.23
CA ARG A 204 13.43 12.24 8.52
C ARG A 204 13.85 10.79 8.81
N TYR A 205 13.00 9.82 8.48
CA TYR A 205 13.34 8.39 8.64
C TYR A 205 14.56 8.00 7.79
N ARG A 206 14.67 8.50 6.55
CA ARG A 206 15.87 8.34 5.72
C ARG A 206 17.10 8.98 6.37
N ASP A 207 16.97 10.23 6.81
CA ASP A 207 18.11 11.02 7.32
C ASP A 207 18.63 10.49 8.67
N GLU A 208 17.79 9.82 9.46
CA GLU A 208 18.18 9.09 10.67
C GLU A 208 18.89 7.75 10.38
N GLY A 209 18.95 7.32 9.11
CA GLY A 209 19.69 6.13 8.68
C GLY A 209 18.95 4.81 8.89
N HIS A 210 17.61 4.83 8.93
CA HIS A 210 16.80 3.63 9.07
C HIS A 210 16.73 2.82 7.75
N ASP A 211 16.31 1.56 7.84
CA ASP A 211 16.14 0.66 6.69
C ASP A 211 14.94 1.08 5.83
N LEU A 212 15.20 1.35 4.55
CA LEU A 212 14.21 1.82 3.58
C LEU A 212 13.50 0.67 2.83
N ASP A 213 13.95 -0.58 2.96
CA ASP A 213 13.38 -1.71 2.22
C ASP A 213 11.96 -2.07 2.70
N VAL A 214 11.65 -1.80 3.97
CA VAL A 214 10.44 -2.29 4.62
C VAL A 214 9.61 -1.14 5.17
N ILE A 215 8.47 -0.87 4.53
CA ILE A 215 7.53 0.18 4.98
C ILE A 215 6.96 -0.09 6.38
N GLY A 216 6.85 -1.36 6.80
CA GLY A 216 6.49 -1.70 8.18
C GLY A 216 7.49 -1.17 9.22
N GLY A 217 8.79 -1.11 8.87
CA GLY A 217 9.82 -0.46 9.70
C GLY A 217 9.59 1.04 9.85
N PHE A 218 9.20 1.72 8.76
CA PHE A 218 8.78 3.11 8.82
C PHE A 218 7.57 3.31 9.73
N VAL A 219 6.51 2.51 9.60
CA VAL A 219 5.31 2.61 10.45
C VAL A 219 5.64 2.35 11.92
N GLN A 220 6.50 1.37 12.20
CA GLN A 220 7.03 1.05 13.53
C GLN A 220 7.76 2.23 14.19
N TRP A 221 8.44 3.05 13.40
CA TRP A 221 9.08 4.27 13.90
C TRP A 221 8.08 5.43 13.96
N ALA A 222 7.30 5.66 12.90
CA ALA A 222 6.43 6.81 12.71
C ALA A 222 5.30 6.90 13.74
N HIS A 223 4.76 5.77 14.22
CA HIS A 223 3.69 5.78 15.23
C HIS A 223 4.12 6.40 16.58
N ARG A 224 5.44 6.57 16.80
CA ARG A 224 6.03 7.20 17.99
C ARG A 224 6.25 8.69 17.79
N GLU A 225 6.33 9.13 16.53
CA GLU A 225 6.59 10.52 16.13
C GLU A 225 5.29 11.30 15.89
N ALA A 226 4.25 10.61 15.38
CA ALA A 226 2.92 11.18 15.15
C ALA A 226 1.82 10.15 15.48
N PRO A 227 0.59 10.59 15.84
CA PRO A 227 -0.53 9.68 16.03
C PRO A 227 -0.87 8.94 14.73
N LEU A 228 -0.78 7.62 14.75
CA LEU A 228 -1.28 6.75 13.68
C LEU A 228 -2.45 5.91 14.19
N TYR A 229 -3.48 5.78 13.37
CA TYR A 229 -4.69 5.03 13.69
C TYR A 229 -4.81 3.77 12.83
N ALA A 230 -5.61 2.82 13.29
CA ALA A 230 -5.93 1.62 12.53
C ALA A 230 -7.31 1.74 11.87
N CYS A 231 -7.45 1.18 10.67
CA CYS A 231 -8.72 0.92 10.04
C CYS A 231 -8.83 -0.58 9.76
N VAL A 232 -9.66 -1.30 10.52
CA VAL A 232 -9.81 -2.75 10.38
C VAL A 232 -10.82 -3.06 9.27
N PHE A 233 -10.39 -3.89 8.32
CA PHE A 233 -11.21 -4.37 7.23
C PHE A 233 -11.56 -5.85 7.40
N GLY A 234 -12.81 -6.17 7.07
CA GLY A 234 -13.21 -7.54 6.74
C GLY A 234 -13.30 -7.71 5.22
N GLY A 235 -13.80 -8.86 4.78
CA GLY A 235 -13.82 -9.22 3.35
C GLY A 235 -12.60 -10.08 3.02
N HIS A 236 -12.04 -9.90 1.83
CA HIS A 236 -10.91 -10.66 1.35
C HIS A 236 -9.69 -9.79 1.10
N TRP A 237 -8.54 -10.37 1.38
CA TRP A 237 -7.24 -9.78 1.09
C TRP A 237 -6.25 -10.86 0.68
N TRP A 238 -5.48 -10.57 -0.36
CA TRP A 238 -4.41 -11.43 -0.84
C TRP A 238 -3.17 -10.61 -1.19
N ASP A 239 -2.00 -11.10 -0.75
CA ASP A 239 -0.67 -10.60 -1.14
C ASP A 239 -0.10 -11.51 -2.23
N ILE A 240 0.04 -10.99 -3.45
CA ILE A 240 0.56 -11.75 -4.59
C ILE A 240 2.09 -11.83 -4.52
N GLY A 241 2.56 -12.71 -3.63
CA GLY A 241 3.97 -13.03 -3.44
C GLY A 241 4.28 -14.53 -3.37
N ASP A 242 3.25 -15.38 -3.33
CA ASP A 242 3.34 -16.83 -3.21
C ASP A 242 2.58 -17.54 -4.36
N PRO A 243 3.16 -18.56 -5.01
CA PRO A 243 2.49 -19.27 -6.11
C PRO A 243 1.17 -19.94 -5.72
N GLU A 244 1.02 -20.41 -4.48
CA GLU A 244 -0.22 -21.01 -3.98
C GLU A 244 -1.32 -19.95 -3.85
N ILE A 245 -0.98 -18.79 -3.28
CA ILE A 245 -1.90 -17.63 -3.20
C ILE A 245 -2.29 -17.18 -4.61
N TYR A 246 -1.34 -17.07 -5.53
CA TYR A 246 -1.63 -16.67 -6.91
C TYR A 246 -2.58 -17.64 -7.62
N ALA A 247 -2.44 -18.95 -7.39
CA ALA A 247 -3.35 -19.96 -7.93
C ALA A 247 -4.74 -19.90 -7.29
N GLU A 248 -4.82 -19.72 -5.97
CA GLU A 248 -6.07 -19.55 -5.22
C GLU A 248 -6.86 -18.35 -5.76
N VAL A 249 -6.20 -17.21 -5.89
CA VAL A 249 -6.83 -15.97 -6.35
C VAL A 249 -7.32 -16.09 -7.80
N ASN A 250 -6.55 -16.76 -8.67
CA ASN A 250 -7.00 -17.06 -10.03
C ASN A 250 -8.25 -17.95 -10.04
N ALA A 251 -8.34 -18.95 -9.16
CA ALA A 251 -9.53 -19.79 -9.04
C ALA A 251 -10.74 -18.99 -8.53
N TYR A 252 -10.53 -18.12 -7.53
CA TYR A 252 -11.58 -17.25 -6.96
C TYR A 252 -12.22 -16.34 -8.03
N PHE A 253 -11.40 -15.61 -8.80
CA PHE A 253 -11.91 -14.71 -9.83
C PHE A 253 -12.31 -15.44 -11.12
N GLY A 254 -11.63 -16.54 -11.47
CA GLY A 254 -11.92 -17.33 -12.67
C GLY A 254 -13.23 -18.12 -12.58
N GLY A 255 -13.59 -18.62 -11.40
CA GLY A 255 -14.85 -19.36 -11.17
C GLY A 255 -16.11 -18.48 -11.22
N SER A 256 -15.95 -17.16 -11.21
CA SER A 256 -17.07 -16.21 -11.26
C SER A 256 -17.59 -15.94 -12.69
N ALA A 257 -16.86 -16.36 -13.73
CA ALA A 257 -17.18 -16.08 -15.13
C ALA A 257 -18.29 -16.97 -15.75
N ASP A 258 -18.72 -18.04 -15.06
CA ASP A 258 -19.72 -19.00 -15.57
C ASP A 258 -21.14 -18.80 -14.99
N SER A 259 -21.44 -17.63 -14.40
CA SER A 259 -22.75 -17.36 -13.78
C SER A 259 -23.42 -16.02 -14.15
N GLY A 260 -23.09 -15.44 -15.32
CA GLY A 260 -23.73 -14.24 -15.87
C GLY A 260 -24.14 -14.39 -17.32
#